data_AF-A0ABD3RV64-F1
#
_entry.id   AF-A0ABD3RV64-F1
#
_cell.length_a   1.000
_cell.length_b   1.000
_cell.length_c   1.000
_cell.angle_alpha   90.00
_cell.angle_beta   90.00
_cell.angle_gamma   90.00
#
_symmetry.space_group_name_H-M   'P 1'
#
loop_
_entity.id
_entity.type
_entity.pdbx_description
1 polymer ?
#
loop_
_entity_poly.entity_id
_entity_poly.type
_entity_poly.pdbx_seq_one_letter_code
_entity_poly.pdbx_strand_id
1 'polypeptide(L)'
;MSDDHYLDSYLTEILPALGLDAETYAPYVTGYANNNSDDDGESLDELIELLRESSEIDGEDDAWENFRKEISLRRQDYLAEVDLRKELSVLEIQAATHANLQKEIELSQKNALEIDARKQVQLVNDKPENMSAEKIALIRKFGYEDSDDDAQRGHDDGDTEAPNTNHDQAAALLLQKAQKLKSAPKQTKNDARQETKKMKADKNAKKEARRKKAEKRERQR
;
A
#
# COMPACT_ATOMS: atom_id res chain seq x y z
N MET A 1 21.05 -14.62 -7.27
CA MET A 1 21.76 -13.73 -8.19
C MET A 1 22.93 -13.23 -7.40
N SER A 2 24.14 -13.55 -7.82
CA SER A 2 25.35 -12.99 -7.25
C SER A 2 25.20 -11.46 -7.33
N ASP A 3 25.34 -10.76 -6.21
CA ASP A 3 25.55 -9.31 -6.23
C ASP A 3 26.98 -9.09 -6.73
N ASP A 4 27.19 -9.33 -8.03
CA ASP A 4 28.48 -9.04 -8.66
C ASP A 4 28.64 -7.52 -8.67
N HIS A 5 29.71 -7.05 -8.06
CA HIS A 5 30.03 -5.64 -7.97
C HIS A 5 30.33 -5.08 -9.37
N TYR A 6 29.99 -3.81 -9.62
CA TYR A 6 30.24 -3.16 -10.92
C TYR A 6 31.73 -3.06 -11.30
N LEU A 7 32.63 -3.35 -10.35
CA LEU A 7 34.08 -3.40 -10.56
C LEU A 7 34.64 -4.83 -10.68
N ASP A 8 33.89 -5.89 -10.34
CA ASP A 8 34.46 -7.24 -10.20
C ASP A 8 35.10 -7.75 -11.49
N SER A 9 34.41 -7.59 -12.63
CA SER A 9 34.96 -7.97 -13.94
C SER A 9 36.21 -7.17 -14.30
N TYR A 10 36.28 -5.90 -13.90
CA TYR A 10 37.42 -5.02 -14.19
C TYR A 10 38.62 -5.37 -13.30
N LEU A 11 38.39 -5.55 -12.00
CA LEU A 11 39.42 -5.88 -11.01
C LEU A 11 40.05 -7.25 -11.26
N THR A 12 39.26 -8.22 -11.73
CA THR A 12 39.76 -9.54 -12.12
C THR A 12 40.75 -9.48 -13.28
N GLU A 13 40.62 -8.49 -14.16
CA GLU A 13 41.50 -8.31 -15.32
C GLU A 13 42.71 -7.43 -15.01
N ILE A 14 42.51 -6.31 -14.29
CA ILE A 14 43.54 -5.27 -14.14
C ILE A 14 44.47 -5.50 -12.94
N LEU A 15 44.01 -6.09 -11.83
CA LEU A 15 44.87 -6.30 -10.65
C LEU A 15 46.04 -7.24 -10.97
N PRO A 16 45.86 -8.36 -11.70
CA PRO A 16 46.99 -9.21 -12.11
C PRO A 16 47.98 -8.48 -13.03
N ALA A 17 47.50 -7.57 -13.87
CA ALA A 17 48.35 -6.74 -14.73
C ALA A 17 49.19 -5.73 -13.94
N LEU A 18 48.70 -5.31 -12.77
CA LEU A 18 49.42 -4.48 -11.79
C LEU A 18 50.27 -5.30 -10.80
N GLY A 19 50.35 -6.63 -10.97
CA GLY A 19 51.13 -7.51 -10.09
C GLY A 19 50.46 -7.82 -8.76
N LEU A 20 49.15 -7.59 -8.66
CA LEU A 20 48.34 -7.84 -7.48
C LEU A 20 47.41 -9.04 -7.70
N ASP A 21 47.22 -9.84 -6.66
CA ASP A 21 46.25 -10.93 -6.69
C ASP A 21 44.80 -10.39 -6.61
N ALA A 22 43.99 -10.69 -7.63
CA ALA A 22 42.63 -10.19 -7.69
C ALA A 22 41.76 -10.71 -6.53
N GLU A 23 41.92 -11.97 -6.13
CA GLU A 23 41.11 -12.55 -5.05
C GLU A 23 41.42 -11.92 -3.69
N THR A 24 42.68 -11.59 -3.44
CA THR A 24 43.13 -10.92 -2.22
C THR A 24 42.75 -9.44 -2.20
N TYR A 25 42.97 -8.70 -3.29
CA TYR A 25 42.91 -7.23 -3.27
C TYR A 25 41.58 -6.65 -3.78
N ALA A 26 40.84 -7.34 -4.66
CA ALA A 26 39.57 -6.83 -5.17
C ALA A 26 38.53 -6.51 -4.07
N PRO A 27 38.38 -7.32 -3.00
CA PRO A 27 37.44 -7.00 -1.92
C PRO A 27 37.74 -5.69 -1.19
N TYR A 28 39.01 -5.30 -1.08
CA TYR A 28 39.41 -4.03 -0.49
C TYR A 28 39.04 -2.87 -1.42
N VAL A 29 39.36 -2.99 -2.71
CA VAL A 29 39.04 -1.94 -3.69
C VAL A 29 37.52 -1.73 -3.79
N THR A 30 36.72 -2.79 -3.86
CA THR A 30 35.25 -2.67 -3.90
C THR A 30 34.67 -2.14 -2.60
N GLY A 31 35.22 -2.52 -1.45
CA GLY A 31 34.82 -2.01 -0.14
C GLY A 31 35.02 -0.50 -0.01
N TYR A 32 36.18 0.01 -0.43
CA TYR A 32 36.49 1.44 -0.38
C TYR A 32 35.77 2.24 -1.48
N ALA A 33 35.59 1.67 -2.68
CA ALA A 33 34.86 2.32 -3.77
C ALA A 33 33.36 2.54 -3.46
N ASN A 34 32.78 1.69 -2.62
CA ASN A 34 31.39 1.83 -2.14
C ASN A 34 31.26 2.63 -0.85
N ASN A 35 32.37 2.98 -0.19
CA ASN A 35 32.29 3.75 1.03
C ASN A 35 31.80 5.16 0.69
N ASN A 36 30.53 5.39 1.02
CA ASN A 36 29.80 6.63 0.76
C ASN A 36 30.09 7.67 1.86
N SER A 37 31.22 7.54 2.54
CA SER A 37 31.73 8.57 3.44
C SER A 37 31.90 9.86 2.64
N ASP A 38 31.62 11.00 3.28
CA ASP A 38 31.83 12.35 2.72
C ASP A 38 33.30 12.65 2.35
N ASP A 39 34.19 11.65 2.39
CA ASP A 39 35.53 11.68 1.79
C ASP A 39 35.36 11.53 0.28
N ASP A 40 35.65 12.60 -0.46
CA ASP A 40 35.52 12.78 -1.91
C ASP A 40 36.41 11.83 -2.77
N GLY A 41 36.59 10.58 -2.37
CA GLY A 41 37.50 9.60 -2.98
C GLY A 41 38.84 9.47 -2.29
N GLU A 42 39.14 10.32 -1.29
CA GLU A 42 40.44 10.36 -0.61
C GLU A 42 40.83 9.01 -0.01
N SER A 43 39.91 8.32 0.67
CA SER A 43 40.17 6.99 1.25
C SER A 43 40.44 5.90 0.20
N LEU A 44 39.83 5.99 -0.98
CA LEU A 44 40.10 5.07 -2.09
C LEU A 44 41.45 5.41 -2.72
N ASP A 45 41.78 6.69 -2.82
CA ASP A 45 43.06 7.15 -3.37
C ASP A 45 44.23 6.74 -2.47
N GLU A 46 44.08 6.87 -1.14
CA GLU A 46 45.04 6.36 -0.15
C GLU A 46 45.24 4.85 -0.27
N LEU A 47 44.15 4.09 -0.45
CA LEU A 47 44.24 2.64 -0.67
C LEU A 47 45.00 2.34 -1.98
N ILE A 48 44.70 3.05 -3.06
CA ILE A 48 45.38 2.86 -4.35
C ILE A 48 46.88 3.19 -4.23
N GLU A 49 47.23 4.24 -3.49
CA GLU A 49 48.62 4.60 -3.23
C GLU A 49 49.34 3.53 -2.40
N LEU A 50 48.70 2.99 -1.37
CA LEU A 50 49.22 1.87 -0.59
C LEU A 50 49.41 0.61 -1.44
N LEU A 51 48.47 0.31 -2.33
CA LEU A 51 48.56 -0.83 -3.25
C LEU A 51 49.70 -0.66 -4.25
N ARG A 52 49.94 0.58 -4.72
CA ARG A 52 51.08 0.91 -5.58
C ARG A 52 52.40 0.71 -4.85
N GLU A 53 52.53 1.19 -3.61
CA GLU A 53 53.71 0.96 -2.77
C GLU A 53 53.95 -0.53 -2.47
N SER A 54 52.86 -1.30 -2.36
CA SER A 54 52.91 -2.75 -2.14
C SER A 54 53.11 -3.56 -3.42
N SER A 55 53.02 -2.94 -4.60
CA SER A 55 53.14 -3.68 -5.87
C SER A 55 54.61 -3.94 -6.18
N GLU A 56 54.94 -5.19 -6.46
CA GLU A 56 56.33 -5.57 -6.81
C GLU A 56 56.72 -5.13 -8.23
N ILE A 57 55.76 -4.67 -9.02
CA ILE A 57 55.97 -4.15 -10.36
C ILE A 57 56.21 -2.64 -10.22
N ASP A 58 57.37 -2.15 -10.66
CA ASP A 58 57.57 -0.74 -11.01
C ASP A 58 56.67 -0.44 -12.23
N GLY A 59 55.37 -0.35 -12.00
CA GLY A 59 54.40 0.03 -13.00
C GLY A 59 54.69 1.45 -13.43
N GLU A 60 54.69 1.70 -14.75
CA GLU A 60 54.73 3.07 -15.28
C GLU A 60 53.63 3.88 -14.57
N ASP A 61 53.95 5.10 -14.12
CA ASP A 61 53.03 5.98 -13.39
C ASP A 61 51.66 6.11 -14.08
N ASP A 62 51.65 6.01 -15.40
CA ASP A 62 50.47 6.03 -16.27
C ASP A 62 49.49 4.87 -16.00
N ALA A 63 49.97 3.67 -15.63
CA ALA A 63 49.13 2.50 -15.39
C ALA A 63 48.26 2.66 -14.13
N TRP A 64 48.85 3.19 -13.05
CA TRP A 64 48.15 3.46 -11.80
C TRP A 64 47.20 4.66 -11.91
N GLU A 65 47.59 5.69 -12.67
CA GLU A 65 46.70 6.81 -12.96
C GLU A 65 45.48 6.37 -13.78
N ASN A 66 45.68 5.51 -14.78
CA ASN A 66 44.59 4.93 -15.57
C ASN A 66 43.70 4.03 -14.71
N PHE A 67 44.27 3.21 -13.83
CA PHE A 67 43.52 2.37 -12.90
C PHE A 67 42.55 3.21 -12.04
N ARG A 68 43.06 4.30 -11.46
CA ARG A 68 42.27 5.25 -10.67
C ARG A 68 41.14 5.89 -11.48
N LYS A 69 41.45 6.44 -12.66
CA LYS A 69 40.48 7.07 -13.55
C LYS A 69 39.34 6.12 -13.92
N GLU A 70 39.68 4.88 -14.25
CA GLU A 70 38.71 3.88 -14.70
C GLU A 70 37.78 3.44 -13.55
N ILE A 71 38.28 3.32 -12.31
CA ILE A 71 37.42 3.08 -11.15
C ILE A 71 36.42 4.22 -10.96
N SER A 72 36.89 5.48 -11.04
CA SER A 72 36.01 6.65 -10.93
C SER A 72 34.96 6.70 -12.03
N LEU A 73 35.35 6.43 -13.29
CA LEU A 73 34.44 6.42 -14.43
C LEU A 73 33.35 5.35 -14.26
N ARG A 74 33.74 4.13 -13.92
CA ARG A 74 32.79 3.02 -13.70
C ARG A 74 31.84 3.29 -12.54
N ARG A 75 32.31 3.96 -11.48
CA ARG A 75 31.45 4.40 -10.38
C ARG A 75 30.41 5.41 -10.86
N GLN A 76 30.81 6.38 -11.67
CA GLN A 76 29.87 7.37 -12.24
C GLN A 76 28.82 6.71 -13.13
N ASP A 77 29.24 5.80 -14.02
CA ASP A 77 28.33 5.06 -14.89
C ASP A 77 27.35 4.19 -14.09
N TYR A 78 27.83 3.50 -13.05
CA TYR A 78 26.98 2.72 -12.16
C TYR A 78 25.95 3.59 -11.43
N LEU A 79 26.37 4.74 -10.88
CA LEU A 79 25.45 5.65 -10.19
C LEU A 79 24.40 6.23 -11.15
N ALA A 80 24.80 6.61 -12.36
CA ALA A 80 23.89 7.08 -13.40
C ALA A 80 22.88 5.99 -13.79
N GLU A 81 23.31 4.73 -13.92
CA GLU A 81 22.41 3.61 -14.20
C GLU A 81 21.44 3.36 -13.04
N VAL A 82 21.92 3.41 -11.80
CA VAL A 82 21.10 3.25 -10.60
C VAL A 82 20.02 4.35 -10.54
N ASP A 83 20.38 5.59 -10.83
CA ASP A 83 19.43 6.70 -10.83
C ASP A 83 18.41 6.57 -11.96
N LEU A 84 18.84 6.18 -13.16
CA LEU A 84 17.92 5.86 -14.27
C LEU A 84 16.93 4.75 -13.89
N ARG A 85 17.40 3.68 -13.24
CA ARG A 85 16.52 2.59 -12.76
C ARG A 85 15.51 3.08 -11.72
N LYS A 86 15.91 3.96 -10.82
CA LYS A 86 15.00 4.59 -9.85
C LYS A 86 13.96 5.44 -10.57
N GLU A 87 14.37 6.27 -11.52
CA GLU A 87 13.45 7.11 -12.30
C GLU A 87 12.42 6.28 -13.08
N LEU A 88 12.86 5.21 -13.74
CA LEU A 88 11.97 4.29 -14.44
C LEU A 88 10.97 3.62 -13.49
N SER A 89 11.42 3.18 -12.31
CA SER A 89 10.53 2.60 -11.31
C SER A 89 9.48 3.61 -10.82
N VAL A 90 9.86 4.87 -10.62
CA VAL A 90 8.92 5.93 -10.23
C VAL A 90 7.88 6.17 -11.33
N LEU A 91 8.29 6.24 -12.60
CA LEU A 91 7.38 6.39 -13.73
C LEU A 91 6.42 5.20 -13.86
N GLU A 92 6.89 3.97 -13.66
CA GLU A 92 6.06 2.78 -13.70
C GLU A 92 4.99 2.81 -12.58
N ILE A 93 5.37 3.19 -11.36
CA ILE A 93 4.43 3.35 -10.24
C ILE A 93 3.40 4.44 -10.55
N GLN A 94 3.82 5.56 -11.12
CA GLN A 94 2.90 6.64 -11.50
C GLN A 94 1.92 6.19 -12.59
N ALA A 95 2.39 5.48 -13.61
CA ALA A 95 1.53 4.93 -14.66
C ALA A 95 0.52 3.93 -14.10
N ALA A 96 0.96 3.02 -13.22
CA ALA A 96 0.09 2.04 -12.58
C ALA A 96 -0.96 2.69 -11.67
N THR A 97 -0.58 3.73 -10.91
CA THR A 97 -1.53 4.46 -10.05
C THR A 97 -2.56 5.22 -10.89
N HIS A 98 -2.14 5.91 -11.95
CA HIS A 98 -3.05 6.60 -12.86
C HIS A 98 -4.05 5.63 -13.51
N ALA A 99 -3.57 4.49 -14.03
CA ALA A 99 -4.44 3.48 -14.63
C ALA A 99 -5.47 2.90 -13.64
N ASN A 100 -5.10 2.72 -12.37
CA ASN A 100 -6.02 2.23 -11.34
C ASN A 100 -7.07 3.28 -10.97
N LEU A 101 -6.68 4.55 -10.83
CA LEU A 101 -7.61 5.66 -10.57
C LEU A 101 -8.61 5.82 -11.71
N GLN A 102 -8.16 5.71 -12.96
CA GLN A 102 -9.04 5.79 -14.12
C GLN A 102 -10.10 4.67 -14.13
N LYS A 103 -9.70 3.43 -13.80
CA LYS A 103 -10.66 2.31 -13.66
C LYS A 103 -11.68 2.57 -12.54
N GLU A 104 -11.26 3.15 -11.43
CA GLU A 104 -12.16 3.49 -10.31
C GLU A 104 -13.17 4.58 -10.71
N ILE A 105 -12.72 5.60 -11.46
CA ILE A 105 -13.60 6.64 -12.00
C ILE A 105 -14.63 6.03 -12.95
N GLU A 106 -14.21 5.19 -13.89
CA GLU A 106 -15.13 4.54 -14.84
C GLU A 106 -16.15 3.65 -14.13
N LEU A 107 -15.73 2.92 -13.09
CA LEU A 107 -16.60 2.05 -12.31
C LEU A 107 -17.60 2.87 -11.48
N SER A 108 -17.15 3.99 -10.89
CA SER A 108 -18.02 4.93 -10.19
C SER A 108 -19.06 5.57 -11.12
N GLN A 109 -18.66 6.00 -12.31
CA GLN A 109 -19.57 6.56 -13.32
C GLN A 109 -20.62 5.52 -13.76
N LYS A 110 -20.20 4.27 -14.02
CA LYS A 110 -21.14 3.19 -14.35
C LYS A 110 -22.13 2.92 -13.22
N ASN A 111 -21.66 2.85 -11.98
CA ASN A 111 -22.53 2.66 -10.82
C ASN A 111 -23.52 3.81 -10.64
N ALA A 112 -23.09 5.07 -10.85
CA ALA A 112 -23.97 6.23 -10.77
C ALA A 112 -25.11 6.15 -11.81
N LEU A 113 -24.78 5.83 -13.07
CA LEU A 113 -25.76 5.63 -14.12
C LEU A 113 -26.72 4.48 -13.82
N GLU A 114 -26.23 3.37 -13.25
CA GLU A 114 -27.08 2.25 -12.85
C GLU A 114 -28.05 2.63 -11.72
N ILE A 115 -27.57 3.38 -10.72
CA ILE A 115 -28.42 3.89 -9.62
C ILE A 115 -29.51 4.80 -10.18
N ASP A 116 -29.15 5.72 -11.09
CA ASP A 116 -30.13 6.64 -11.67
C ASP A 116 -31.14 5.90 -12.57
N ALA A 117 -30.71 4.89 -13.32
CA ALA A 117 -31.63 4.03 -14.07
C ALA A 117 -32.59 3.27 -13.13
N ARG A 118 -32.10 2.71 -12.01
CA ARG A 118 -32.93 2.05 -11.01
C ARG A 118 -33.94 3.01 -10.37
N LYS A 119 -33.52 4.25 -10.05
CA LYS A 119 -34.41 5.29 -9.53
C LYS A 119 -35.51 5.65 -10.52
N GLN A 120 -35.18 5.79 -11.81
CA GLN A 120 -36.18 6.06 -12.85
C GLN A 120 -37.20 4.93 -12.95
N VAL A 121 -36.75 3.66 -12.92
CA VAL A 121 -37.65 2.50 -12.91
C VAL A 121 -38.53 2.47 -11.66
N GLN A 122 -37.98 2.77 -10.49
CA GLN A 122 -38.76 2.88 -9.24
C GLN A 122 -39.81 3.98 -9.32
N LEU A 123 -39.43 5.18 -9.77
CA LEU A 123 -40.36 6.30 -9.95
C LEU A 123 -41.51 5.97 -10.92
N VAL A 124 -41.24 5.19 -11.97
CA VAL A 124 -42.28 4.74 -12.90
C VAL A 124 -43.19 3.69 -12.24
N ASN A 125 -42.62 2.75 -11.47
CA ASN A 125 -43.37 1.68 -10.79
C ASN A 125 -44.18 2.17 -9.60
N ASP A 126 -43.75 3.24 -8.93
CA ASP A 126 -44.45 3.83 -7.78
C ASP A 126 -45.54 4.82 -8.19
N LYS A 127 -45.75 5.06 -9.50
CA LYS A 127 -46.94 5.76 -9.97
C LYS A 127 -48.19 4.94 -9.64
N PRO A 128 -49.27 5.56 -9.13
CA PRO A 128 -50.49 4.86 -8.73
C PRO A 128 -51.15 4.10 -9.89
N GLU A 129 -50.98 4.60 -11.11
CA GLU A 129 -51.45 3.97 -12.35
C GLU A 129 -50.78 2.61 -12.64
N ASN A 130 -49.58 2.39 -12.12
CA ASN A 130 -48.77 1.17 -12.32
C ASN A 130 -48.73 0.26 -11.09
N MET A 131 -49.42 0.62 -10.00
CA MET A 131 -49.47 -0.17 -8.77
C MET A 131 -50.64 -1.16 -8.77
N SER A 132 -50.45 -2.35 -8.17
CA SER A 132 -51.56 -3.30 -7.98
C SER A 132 -52.58 -2.76 -6.98
N ALA A 133 -53.86 -3.11 -7.18
CA ALA A 133 -54.96 -2.67 -6.31
C ALA A 133 -54.74 -3.04 -4.83
N GLU A 134 -54.11 -4.19 -4.56
CA GLU A 134 -53.73 -4.62 -3.21
C GLU A 134 -52.65 -3.73 -2.58
N LYS A 135 -51.63 -3.32 -3.34
CA LYS A 135 -50.57 -2.40 -2.87
C LYS A 135 -51.16 -1.03 -2.55
N ILE A 136 -52.05 -0.52 -3.40
CA ILE A 136 -52.77 0.74 -3.19
C ILE A 136 -53.65 0.66 -1.94
N ALA A 137 -54.39 -0.43 -1.75
CA ALA A 137 -55.22 -0.64 -0.55
C ALA A 137 -54.38 -0.72 0.73
N LEU A 138 -53.20 -1.35 0.67
CA LEU A 138 -52.29 -1.44 1.81
C LEU A 138 -51.71 -0.07 2.17
N ILE A 139 -51.26 0.70 1.18
CA ILE A 139 -50.75 2.07 1.36
C ILE A 139 -51.85 2.97 1.91
N ARG A 140 -53.09 2.84 1.44
CA ARG A 140 -54.23 3.60 1.97
C ARG A 140 -54.57 3.24 3.43
N LYS A 141 -54.31 1.99 3.84
CA LYS A 141 -54.69 1.49 5.17
C LYS A 141 -53.58 1.64 6.22
N PHE A 142 -52.32 1.60 5.79
CA PHE A 142 -51.14 1.58 6.67
C PHE A 142 -50.03 2.54 6.23
N GLY A 143 -50.18 3.22 5.09
CA GLY A 143 -49.29 4.30 4.72
C GLY A 143 -49.51 5.45 5.68
N TYR A 144 -48.41 5.93 6.26
CA TYR A 144 -48.41 7.19 6.97
C TYR A 144 -48.77 8.27 5.94
N GLU A 145 -49.83 9.04 6.20
CA GLU A 145 -49.98 10.32 5.52
C GLU A 145 -48.72 11.11 5.87
N ASP A 146 -47.87 11.40 4.88
CA ASP A 146 -46.94 12.51 5.00
C ASP A 146 -47.83 13.74 5.20
N SER A 147 -48.11 14.06 6.46
CA SER A 147 -48.72 15.30 6.85
C SER A 147 -47.73 16.39 6.49
N ASP A 148 -47.81 16.87 5.24
CA ASP A 148 -47.29 18.14 4.75
C ASP A 148 -48.00 19.31 5.46
N ASP A 149 -47.99 19.31 6.80
CA ASP A 149 -48.62 20.36 7.61
C ASP A 149 -47.82 20.67 8.89
N ASP A 150 -46.49 20.62 8.80
CA ASP A 150 -45.57 21.16 9.82
C ASP A 150 -45.51 22.69 9.75
N ALA A 151 -46.66 23.35 9.82
CA ALA A 151 -46.75 24.80 9.83
C ALA A 151 -47.95 25.37 10.60
N GLN A 152 -48.25 24.92 11.83
CA GLN A 152 -48.94 25.81 12.79
C GLN A 152 -48.93 25.37 14.27
N ARG A 153 -48.39 26.27 15.11
CA ARG A 153 -48.83 26.67 16.46
C ARG A 153 -48.88 25.63 17.60
N GLY A 154 -47.99 25.83 18.58
CA GLY A 154 -48.35 26.33 19.93
C GLY A 154 -49.12 25.43 20.91
N HIS A 155 -48.42 25.02 21.98
CA HIS A 155 -48.84 24.96 23.40
C HIS A 155 -50.23 24.37 23.77
N ASP A 156 -50.25 23.24 24.49
CA ASP A 156 -50.90 23.13 25.82
C ASP A 156 -50.50 21.83 26.54
N ASP A 157 -50.46 21.90 27.87
CA ASP A 157 -50.24 20.83 28.87
C ASP A 157 -51.43 19.86 28.97
N GLY A 158 -51.20 18.62 29.45
CA GLY A 158 -52.29 17.85 30.06
C GLY A 158 -52.25 16.33 29.95
N ASP A 159 -51.47 15.72 30.85
CA ASP A 159 -51.75 14.53 31.66
C ASP A 159 -52.20 13.15 31.06
N THR A 160 -51.37 12.16 31.38
CA THR A 160 -51.61 10.73 31.63
C THR A 160 -52.65 9.93 30.83
N GLU A 161 -52.16 9.15 29.87
CA GLU A 161 -52.37 7.69 29.86
C GLU A 161 -51.29 7.01 29.01
N ALA A 162 -50.82 5.84 29.46
CA ALA A 162 -49.60 5.18 28.99
C ALA A 162 -49.48 5.06 27.46
N PRO A 163 -48.34 5.40 26.85
CA PRO A 163 -48.23 5.36 25.41
C PRO A 163 -47.77 3.94 25.05
N ASN A 164 -48.74 3.04 24.80
CA ASN A 164 -48.48 1.68 24.31
C ASN A 164 -48.66 1.60 22.79
N THR A 165 -48.18 2.63 22.07
CA THR A 165 -48.14 2.60 20.62
C THR A 165 -46.78 2.07 20.16
N ASN A 166 -46.73 1.44 18.98
CA ASN A 166 -45.48 0.97 18.38
C ASN A 166 -44.48 2.12 18.17
N HIS A 167 -44.95 3.36 18.10
CA HIS A 167 -44.11 4.56 18.00
C HIS A 167 -43.28 4.77 19.27
N ASP A 168 -43.88 4.63 20.45
CA ASP A 168 -43.19 4.79 21.74
C ASP A 168 -42.18 3.67 21.98
N GLN A 169 -42.53 2.45 21.55
CA GLN A 169 -41.63 1.30 21.62
C GLN A 169 -40.42 1.47 20.68
N ALA A 170 -40.63 2.02 19.48
CA ALA A 170 -39.55 2.30 18.53
C ALA A 170 -38.65 3.46 19.01
N ALA A 171 -39.25 4.53 19.55
CA ALA A 171 -38.53 5.64 20.14
C ALA A 171 -37.71 5.19 21.36
N ALA A 172 -38.28 4.37 22.25
CA ALA A 172 -37.58 3.80 23.39
C ALA A 172 -36.43 2.88 22.95
N LEU A 173 -36.62 2.06 21.91
CA LEU A 173 -35.55 1.20 21.34
C LEU A 173 -34.42 2.02 20.71
N LEU A 174 -34.74 3.09 20.00
CA LEU A 174 -33.74 4.00 19.42
C LEU A 174 -32.96 4.72 20.51
N LEU A 175 -33.63 5.19 21.55
CA LEU A 175 -33.01 5.86 22.68
C LEU A 175 -32.12 4.89 23.47
N GLN A 176 -32.55 3.64 23.66
CA GLN A 176 -31.74 2.58 24.28
C GLN A 176 -30.52 2.21 23.41
N LYS A 177 -30.66 2.16 22.08
CA LYS A 177 -29.53 1.97 21.16
C LYS A 177 -28.54 3.15 21.22
N ALA A 178 -29.04 4.38 21.24
CA ALA A 178 -28.20 5.57 21.33
C ALA A 178 -27.44 5.63 22.67
N GLN A 179 -28.08 5.24 23.78
CA GLN A 179 -27.42 5.14 25.08
C GLN A 179 -26.36 4.03 25.10
N LYS A 180 -26.63 2.85 24.53
CA LYS A 180 -25.64 1.77 24.40
C LYS A 180 -24.44 2.15 23.52
N LEU A 181 -24.66 2.93 22.47
CA LEU A 181 -23.56 3.44 21.62
C LEU A 181 -22.72 4.50 22.33
N LYS A 182 -23.34 5.32 23.19
CA LYS A 182 -22.62 6.30 24.02
C LYS A 182 -21.87 5.65 25.19
N SER A 183 -22.36 4.55 25.74
CA SER A 183 -21.73 3.80 26.83
C SER A 183 -20.80 2.67 26.35
N ALA A 184 -20.74 2.41 25.04
CA ALA A 184 -19.78 1.49 24.48
C ALA A 184 -18.36 1.96 24.81
N PRO A 185 -17.50 1.11 25.40
CA PRO A 185 -16.14 1.49 25.73
C PRO A 185 -15.43 1.92 24.44
N LYS A 186 -14.96 3.17 24.40
CA LYS A 186 -14.16 3.68 23.29
C LYS A 186 -12.91 2.81 23.18
N GLN A 187 -12.90 1.93 22.18
CA GLN A 187 -11.77 1.06 21.88
C GLN A 187 -10.52 1.92 21.73
N THR A 188 -9.55 1.73 22.60
CA THR A 188 -8.35 2.57 22.58
C THR A 188 -7.53 2.24 21.33
N LYS A 189 -6.68 3.18 20.89
CA LYS A 189 -5.76 2.95 19.77
C LYS A 189 -4.87 1.70 20.00
N ASN A 190 -4.62 1.35 21.26
CA ASN A 190 -3.89 0.14 21.63
C ASN A 190 -4.72 -1.14 21.45
N ASP A 191 -6.01 -1.13 21.81
CA ASP A 191 -6.89 -2.28 21.62
C ASP A 191 -7.10 -2.60 20.14
N ALA A 192 -7.30 -1.58 19.30
CA ALA A 192 -7.39 -1.73 17.84
C ALA A 192 -6.08 -2.28 17.23
N ARG A 193 -4.92 -1.87 17.77
CA ARG A 193 -3.61 -2.42 17.36
C ARG A 193 -3.43 -3.88 17.78
N GLN A 194 -3.89 -4.25 18.97
CA GLN A 194 -3.84 -5.65 19.41
C GLN A 194 -4.77 -6.54 18.59
N GLU A 195 -5.98 -6.07 18.27
CA GLU A 195 -6.93 -6.83 17.47
C GLU A 195 -6.46 -7.02 16.02
N THR A 196 -5.90 -5.98 15.39
CA THR A 196 -5.29 -6.09 14.07
C THR A 196 -4.06 -7.01 14.07
N LYS A 197 -3.25 -7.01 15.13
CA LYS A 197 -2.14 -7.96 15.29
C LYS A 197 -2.64 -9.41 15.42
N LYS A 198 -3.70 -9.65 16.20
CA LYS A 198 -4.35 -10.97 16.33
C LYS A 198 -4.93 -11.44 15.00
N MET A 199 -5.66 -10.59 14.28
CA MET A 199 -6.19 -10.93 12.95
C MET A 199 -5.10 -11.27 11.93
N LYS A 200 -3.96 -10.55 11.94
CA LYS A 200 -2.81 -10.88 11.09
C LYS A 200 -2.21 -12.23 11.46
N ALA A 201 -2.06 -12.52 12.75
CA ALA A 201 -1.55 -13.81 13.23
C ALA A 201 -2.48 -14.97 12.81
N ASP A 202 -3.79 -14.83 12.99
CA ASP A 202 -4.78 -15.86 12.62
C ASP A 202 -4.82 -16.10 11.10
N LYS A 203 -4.71 -15.04 10.30
CA LYS A 203 -4.64 -15.15 8.83
C LYS A 203 -3.39 -15.91 8.39
N ASN A 204 -2.25 -15.65 9.05
CA ASN A 204 -1.00 -16.35 8.77
C ASN A 204 -1.07 -17.82 9.20
N ALA A 205 -1.58 -18.11 10.39
CA ALA A 205 -1.79 -19.47 10.87
C ALA A 205 -2.72 -20.28 9.93
N LYS A 206 -3.80 -19.65 9.44
CA LYS A 206 -4.71 -20.27 8.47
C LYS A 206 -4.07 -20.51 7.10
N LYS A 207 -3.19 -19.61 6.64
CA LYS A 207 -2.40 -19.81 5.41
C LYS A 207 -1.40 -20.97 5.57
N GLU A 208 -0.71 -21.04 6.71
CA GLU A 208 0.26 -22.10 6.99
C GLU A 208 -0.42 -23.48 7.12
N ALA A 209 -1.58 -23.56 7.79
CA ALA A 209 -2.37 -24.78 7.86
C ALA A 209 -2.83 -25.28 6.47
N ARG A 210 -3.18 -24.35 5.56
CA ARG A 210 -3.49 -24.69 4.16
C ARG A 210 -2.27 -25.20 3.41
N ARG A 211 -1.09 -24.59 3.58
CA ARG A 211 0.18 -25.06 2.98
C ARG A 211 0.54 -26.46 3.46
N LYS A 212 0.52 -26.72 4.78
CA LYS A 212 0.78 -28.05 5.36
C LYS A 212 -0.20 -29.12 4.86
N LYS A 213 -1.48 -28.76 4.66
CA LYS A 213 -2.49 -29.69 4.10
C LYS A 213 -2.27 -29.97 2.61
N ALA A 214 -1.81 -28.99 1.84
CA ALA A 214 -1.45 -29.17 0.43
C ALA A 214 -0.21 -30.08 0.29
N GLU A 215 0.84 -29.82 1.08
CA GLU A 215 2.08 -30.59 1.07
C GLU A 215 1.87 -32.07 1.48
N LYS A 216 0.98 -32.33 2.46
CA LYS A 216 0.59 -33.71 2.83
C LYS A 216 -0.15 -34.45 1.71
N ARG A 217 -0.88 -33.77 0.84
CA ARG A 217 -1.59 -34.38 -0.29
C ARG A 217 -0.67 -34.67 -1.48
N GLU A 218 0.40 -33.91 -1.63
CA GLU A 218 1.39 -34.09 -2.69
C GLU A 218 2.29 -35.30 -2.42
N ARG A 219 2.65 -35.56 -1.15
CA ARG A 219 3.43 -36.74 -0.74
C ARG A 219 2.64 -38.07 -0.76
N GLN A 220 1.34 -38.05 -1.07
CA GLN A 220 0.49 -39.24 -1.19
C GLN A 220 0.16 -39.61 -2.65
N ARG A 221 0.70 -38.86 -3.62
CA ARG A 221 0.69 -39.24 -5.04
C ARG A 221 2.04 -39.82 -5.42
#